data_AF-A0A817GU19-F1
#
_entry.id   AF-A0A817GU19-F1
#
_cell.length_a   1.000
_cell.length_b   1.000
_cell.length_c   1.000
_cell.angle_alpha   90.00
_cell.angle_beta   90.00
_cell.angle_gamma   90.00
#
_symmetry.space_group_name_H-M   'P 1'
#
loop_
_entity.id
_entity.type
_entity.pdbx_description
1 polymer ?
#
loop_
_entity_poly.entity_id
_entity_poly.type
_entity_poly.pdbx_seq_one_letter_code
_entity_poly.pdbx_strand_id
1 'polypeptide(L)'
;MQLNKMLIQTYDPAHLVCFNLTDYGYGGKQNIVCLLNNIWCLPKLKHCDLDFIHAPDRSFIGPTIISLSIEYLSIKNMEIYPRDVYNLFEHTPRLQHFHANLSFHLYFEPLPNIDTSMTTLSFFWRHGIVNKLSNIKIFRLRMSFTIGDNNRMESKIDELIDKFRTSFWLDKHDWFVRCE
;
A
#
# COMPACT_ATOMS: atom_id res chain seq x y z
N MET A 1 17.13 -9.01 -15.29
CA MET A 1 17.28 -9.09 -16.76
C MET A 1 15.97 -9.31 -17.51
N GLN A 2 14.94 -9.95 -16.95
CA GLN A 2 13.66 -10.22 -17.64
C GLN A 2 12.72 -9.01 -17.80
N LEU A 3 12.73 -8.03 -16.88
CA LEU A 3 11.79 -6.91 -16.99
C LEU A 3 12.17 -5.89 -18.06
N ASN A 4 13.47 -5.67 -18.30
CA ASN A 4 13.88 -4.98 -19.52
C ASN A 4 13.30 -5.71 -20.74
N LYS A 5 13.22 -7.04 -20.77
CA LYS A 5 12.59 -7.75 -21.91
C LYS A 5 11.08 -7.49 -22.03
N MET A 6 10.32 -7.38 -20.93
CA MET A 6 8.89 -7.02 -21.00
C MET A 6 8.66 -5.56 -21.41
N LEU A 7 9.42 -4.61 -20.86
CA LEU A 7 9.36 -3.19 -21.27
C LEU A 7 9.92 -2.96 -22.69
N ILE A 8 10.85 -3.80 -23.16
CA ILE A 8 11.38 -3.78 -24.53
C ILE A 8 10.36 -4.36 -25.52
N GLN A 9 9.46 -5.26 -25.10
CA GLN A 9 8.39 -5.77 -25.97
C GLN A 9 7.29 -4.72 -26.22
N THR A 10 7.15 -3.71 -25.36
CA THR A 10 6.34 -2.53 -25.66
C THR A 10 7.15 -1.58 -26.55
N TYR A 11 6.67 -1.34 -27.77
CA TYR A 11 7.37 -0.60 -28.83
C TYR A 11 7.77 0.84 -28.46
N ASP A 12 7.19 1.42 -27.41
CA ASP A 12 7.61 2.71 -26.87
C ASP A 12 7.17 2.90 -25.40
N PRO A 13 8.08 2.71 -24.42
CA PRO A 13 7.75 2.90 -23.01
C PRO A 13 7.38 4.36 -22.67
N ALA A 14 7.79 5.36 -23.46
CA ALA A 14 7.41 6.75 -23.22
C ALA A 14 5.92 7.03 -23.51
N HIS A 15 5.26 6.13 -24.23
CA HIS A 15 3.82 6.20 -24.54
C HIS A 15 2.96 5.28 -23.68
N LEU A 16 3.57 4.53 -22.75
CA LEU A 16 2.83 3.61 -21.91
C LEU A 16 1.93 4.36 -20.92
N VAL A 17 0.62 4.20 -21.07
CA VAL A 17 -0.40 4.83 -20.21
C VAL A 17 -0.87 3.89 -19.10
N CYS A 18 -0.90 2.58 -19.39
CA CYS A 18 -1.33 1.55 -18.47
C CYS A 18 -0.26 0.46 -18.38
N PHE A 19 0.06 0.02 -17.17
CA PHE A 19 1.01 -1.05 -16.92
C PHE A 19 0.41 -2.04 -15.93
N ASN A 20 0.52 -3.33 -16.25
CA ASN A 20 0.13 -4.41 -15.37
C ASN A 20 1.32 -5.36 -15.24
N LEU A 21 1.81 -5.52 -14.01
CA LEU A 21 2.83 -6.50 -13.67
C LEU A 21 2.19 -7.59 -12.84
N THR A 22 2.01 -8.75 -13.44
CA THR A 22 1.67 -9.98 -12.73
C THR A 22 2.89 -10.87 -12.66
N ASP A 23 3.09 -11.52 -11.51
CA ASP A 23 4.02 -12.64 -11.39
C ASP A 23 5.49 -12.27 -11.63
N TYR A 24 6.02 -11.38 -10.78
CA TYR A 24 7.46 -11.09 -10.77
C TYR A 24 8.22 -12.23 -10.08
N GLY A 25 8.62 -13.22 -10.88
CA GLY A 25 9.47 -14.32 -10.46
C GLY A 25 10.91 -13.87 -10.21
N TYR A 26 11.43 -14.22 -9.03
CA TYR A 26 12.86 -14.22 -8.66
C TYR A 26 13.65 -12.92 -8.89
N GLY A 27 13.69 -12.10 -7.84
CA GLY A 27 14.70 -11.08 -7.63
C GLY A 27 14.79 -10.71 -6.16
N GLY A 28 15.98 -10.47 -5.63
CA GLY A 28 16.12 -9.92 -4.27
C GLY A 28 15.51 -8.52 -4.16
N LYS A 29 15.35 -8.01 -2.93
CA LYS A 29 14.78 -6.68 -2.63
C LYS A 29 15.25 -5.54 -3.56
N GLN A 30 16.56 -5.49 -3.83
CA GLN A 30 17.14 -4.45 -4.69
C GLN A 30 16.59 -4.47 -6.12
N ASN A 31 16.26 -5.65 -6.66
CA ASN A 31 15.70 -5.77 -8.00
C ASN A 31 14.28 -5.19 -8.07
N ILE A 32 13.50 -5.34 -6.99
CA ILE A 32 12.15 -4.76 -6.89
C ILE A 32 12.24 -3.23 -6.84
N VAL A 33 13.17 -2.65 -6.08
CA VAL A 33 13.33 -1.18 -6.03
C VAL A 33 13.72 -0.61 -7.39
N CYS A 34 14.70 -1.21 -8.07
CA CYS A 34 15.09 -0.77 -9.42
C CYS A 34 13.93 -0.90 -10.41
N LEU A 35 13.16 -1.98 -10.32
CA LEU A 35 11.95 -2.19 -11.10
C LEU A 35 10.92 -1.07 -10.87
N LEU A 36 10.58 -0.81 -9.61
CA LEU A 36 9.60 0.22 -9.27
C LEU A 36 10.07 1.60 -9.72
N ASN A 37 11.35 1.92 -9.56
CA ASN A 37 11.92 3.17 -10.05
C ASN A 37 11.79 3.32 -11.57
N ASN A 38 12.03 2.26 -12.34
CA ASN A 38 11.85 2.29 -13.79
C ASN A 38 10.38 2.55 -14.18
N ILE A 39 9.43 1.94 -13.46
CA ILE A 39 8.00 2.16 -13.67
C ILE A 39 7.62 3.60 -13.30
N TRP A 40 8.12 4.13 -12.19
CA TRP A 40 7.83 5.49 -11.72
C TRP A 40 8.40 6.58 -12.62
N CYS A 41 9.48 6.29 -13.36
CA CYS A 41 10.05 7.17 -14.38
C CYS A 41 9.20 7.32 -15.64
N LEU A 42 8.16 6.49 -15.84
CA LEU A 42 7.37 6.52 -17.08
C LEU A 42 6.50 7.78 -17.16
N PRO A 43 6.73 8.70 -18.11
CA PRO A 43 6.17 10.06 -18.07
C PRO A 43 4.68 10.13 -18.37
N LYS A 44 4.11 9.10 -19.00
CA LYS A 44 2.68 9.02 -19.36
C LYS A 44 1.91 7.93 -18.62
N LEU A 45 2.57 7.19 -17.72
CA LEU A 45 1.94 6.09 -17.00
C LEU A 45 0.91 6.63 -16.01
N LYS A 46 -0.37 6.45 -16.30
CA LYS A 46 -1.48 6.89 -15.43
C LYS A 46 -1.99 5.77 -14.55
N HIS A 47 -1.98 4.53 -15.04
CA HIS A 47 -2.56 3.37 -14.37
C HIS A 47 -1.51 2.28 -14.18
N CYS A 48 -1.26 1.88 -12.94
CA CYS A 48 -0.30 0.86 -12.59
C CYS A 48 -0.96 -0.21 -11.70
N ASP A 49 -0.94 -1.47 -12.12
CA ASP A 49 -1.36 -2.62 -11.32
C ASP A 49 -0.15 -3.53 -11.10
N LEU A 50 0.15 -3.83 -9.85
CA LEU A 50 1.30 -4.63 -9.43
C LEU A 50 0.80 -5.80 -8.59
N ASP A 51 1.11 -7.01 -9.02
CA ASP A 51 0.69 -8.24 -8.35
C ASP A 51 1.87 -9.20 -8.12
N PHE A 52 2.25 -9.35 -6.84
CA PHE A 52 3.48 -10.02 -6.40
C PHE A 52 3.26 -11.42 -5.79
N ILE A 53 2.39 -12.25 -6.39
CA ILE A 53 2.01 -13.60 -5.89
C ILE A 53 3.21 -14.45 -5.44
N HIS A 54 4.30 -14.46 -6.22
CA HIS A 54 5.46 -15.33 -6.01
C HIS A 54 6.71 -14.62 -5.48
N ALA A 55 6.57 -13.43 -4.87
CA ALA A 55 7.72 -12.75 -4.29
C ALA A 55 8.25 -13.54 -3.06
N PRO A 56 9.53 -13.97 -3.06
CA PRO A 56 10.10 -14.74 -1.95
C PRO A 56 10.23 -13.91 -0.67
N ASP A 57 10.37 -12.59 -0.83
CA ASP A 57 10.26 -11.63 0.25
C ASP A 57 9.06 -10.73 -0.04
N ARG A 58 8.06 -10.82 0.82
CA ARG A 58 6.82 -10.07 0.63
C ARG A 58 6.92 -8.63 1.11
N SER A 59 8.01 -8.21 1.76
CA SER A 59 8.14 -6.83 2.23
C SER A 59 8.27 -5.85 1.05
N PHE A 60 7.30 -4.95 0.93
CA PHE A 60 7.36 -3.86 -0.03
C PHE A 60 8.43 -2.86 0.37
N ILE A 61 9.19 -2.42 -0.61
CA ILE A 61 10.06 -1.25 -0.50
C ILE A 61 9.57 -0.28 -1.56
N GLY A 62 9.13 0.89 -1.14
CA GLY A 62 8.61 1.89 -2.05
C GLY A 62 9.67 2.41 -3.03
N PRO A 63 9.22 3.05 -4.13
CA PRO A 63 10.11 3.72 -5.06
C PRO A 63 10.88 4.86 -4.38
N THR A 64 12.02 5.21 -4.97
CA THR A 64 12.82 6.39 -4.59
C THR A 64 12.74 7.51 -5.63
N ILE A 65 12.00 7.28 -6.72
CA ILE A 65 11.75 8.24 -7.78
C ILE A 65 10.32 8.75 -7.68
N ILE A 66 10.15 10.06 -7.84
CA ILE A 66 8.82 10.69 -7.85
C ILE A 66 8.19 10.49 -9.22
N SER A 67 7.01 9.87 -9.27
CA SER A 67 6.17 9.83 -10.45
C SER A 67 5.20 11.00 -10.45
N LEU A 68 5.24 11.80 -11.51
CA LEU A 68 4.31 12.90 -11.77
C LEU A 68 3.18 12.50 -12.73
N SER A 69 3.06 11.21 -13.05
CA SER A 69 2.15 10.68 -14.07
C SER A 69 1.11 9.71 -13.49
N ILE A 70 1.49 8.92 -12.49
CA ILE A 70 0.60 7.88 -11.93
C ILE A 70 -0.56 8.53 -11.17
N GLU A 71 -1.77 8.21 -11.62
CA GLU A 71 -3.04 8.66 -11.03
C GLU A 71 -3.81 7.50 -10.38
N TYR A 72 -3.57 6.27 -10.83
CA TYR A 72 -4.12 5.04 -10.28
C TYR A 72 -3.00 4.04 -9.99
N LEU A 73 -3.01 3.48 -8.77
CA LEU A 73 -2.10 2.43 -8.35
C LEU A 73 -2.83 1.32 -7.60
N SER A 74 -2.58 0.09 -8.02
CA SER A 74 -3.02 -1.14 -7.36
C SER A 74 -1.80 -1.98 -6.99
N ILE A 75 -1.69 -2.40 -5.72
CA ILE A 75 -0.62 -3.29 -5.24
C ILE A 75 -1.25 -4.48 -4.52
N LYS A 76 -1.00 -5.68 -5.03
CA LYS A 76 -1.58 -6.92 -4.54
C LYS A 76 -0.47 -7.89 -4.11
N ASN A 77 -0.84 -8.76 -3.17
CA ASN A 77 -0.02 -9.88 -2.71
C ASN A 77 1.36 -9.45 -2.20
N MET A 78 1.40 -8.36 -1.43
CA MET A 78 2.62 -7.82 -0.84
C MET A 78 2.38 -7.36 0.59
N GLU A 79 3.33 -7.61 1.48
CA GLU A 79 3.36 -7.06 2.83
C GLU A 79 3.87 -5.63 2.76
N ILE A 80 2.96 -4.66 2.89
CA ILE A 80 3.33 -3.25 2.91
C ILE A 80 3.21 -2.75 4.35
N TYR A 81 4.31 -2.26 4.92
CA TYR A 81 4.26 -1.61 6.22
C TYR A 81 3.68 -0.21 6.06
N PRO A 82 3.11 0.36 7.13
CA PRO A 82 2.47 1.67 7.02
C PRO A 82 3.48 2.71 6.48
N ARG A 83 4.74 2.65 6.93
CA ARG A 83 5.83 3.56 6.50
C ARG A 83 6.03 3.54 4.98
N ASP A 84 5.94 2.37 4.35
CA ASP A 84 6.19 2.26 2.92
C ASP A 84 5.04 2.86 2.12
N VAL A 85 3.82 2.82 2.65
CA VAL A 85 2.67 3.51 2.06
C VAL A 85 2.85 5.04 2.08
N TYR A 86 3.41 5.60 3.16
CA TYR A 86 3.80 7.02 3.15
C TYR A 86 4.82 7.34 2.07
N ASN A 87 5.89 6.55 2.01
CA ASN A 87 6.93 6.75 1.03
C ASN A 87 6.34 6.71 -0.38
N LEU A 88 5.43 5.77 -0.64
CA LEU A 88 4.71 5.66 -1.90
C LEU A 88 3.90 6.92 -2.23
N PHE A 89 3.22 7.53 -1.25
CA PHE A 89 2.46 8.76 -1.47
C PHE A 89 3.34 9.98 -1.74
N GLU A 90 4.46 10.11 -1.04
CA GLU A 90 5.45 11.17 -1.32
C GLU A 90 6.01 11.05 -2.74
N HIS A 91 6.19 9.83 -3.21
CA HIS A 91 6.73 9.55 -4.53
C HIS A 91 5.65 9.44 -5.61
N THR A 92 4.38 9.69 -5.28
CA THR A 92 3.26 9.63 -6.24
C THR A 92 2.23 10.75 -5.98
N PRO A 93 2.64 12.04 -6.03
CA PRO A 93 1.81 13.16 -5.57
C PRO A 93 0.50 13.38 -6.36
N ARG A 94 0.36 12.77 -7.54
CA ARG A 94 -0.86 12.86 -8.37
C ARG A 94 -1.79 11.67 -8.23
N LEU A 95 -1.52 10.79 -7.27
CA LEU A 95 -2.32 9.60 -7.02
C LEU A 95 -3.74 10.00 -6.58
N GLN A 96 -4.73 9.55 -7.35
CA GLN A 96 -6.15 9.76 -7.08
C GLN A 96 -6.84 8.48 -6.62
N HIS A 97 -6.33 7.33 -7.05
CA HIS A 97 -6.88 6.02 -6.75
C HIS A 97 -5.78 5.10 -6.23
N PHE A 98 -5.94 4.64 -5.00
CA PHE A 98 -5.02 3.68 -4.40
C PHE A 98 -5.78 2.45 -3.94
N HIS A 99 -5.31 1.28 -4.39
CA HIS A 99 -5.80 -0.01 -3.94
C HIS A 99 -4.63 -0.84 -3.45
N ALA A 100 -4.65 -1.29 -2.20
CA ALA A 100 -3.65 -2.22 -1.72
C ALA A 100 -4.20 -3.27 -0.76
N ASN A 101 -3.66 -4.48 -0.88
CA ASN A 101 -3.84 -5.54 0.10
C ASN A 101 -2.64 -5.54 1.03
N LEU A 102 -2.83 -5.02 2.25
CA LEU A 102 -1.81 -4.98 3.28
C LEU A 102 -2.00 -6.15 4.24
N SER A 103 -0.91 -6.85 4.49
CA SER A 103 -0.83 -7.83 5.58
C SER A 103 0.03 -7.23 6.68
N PHE A 104 -0.55 -7.05 7.86
CA PHE A 104 0.13 -6.58 9.05
C PHE A 104 0.30 -7.75 10.01
N HIS A 105 1.54 -8.14 10.25
CA HIS A 105 1.88 -8.98 11.39
C HIS A 105 1.96 -8.08 12.63
N LEU A 106 0.80 -7.80 13.23
CA LEU A 106 0.77 -7.17 14.55
C LEU A 106 1.11 -8.22 15.59
N TYR A 107 2.38 -8.28 15.97
CA TYR A 107 2.77 -9.03 17.16
C TYR A 107 2.17 -8.33 18.38
N PHE A 108 0.97 -8.77 18.78
CA PHE A 108 0.40 -8.46 20.08
C PHE A 108 1.16 -9.27 21.13
N GLU A 109 2.44 -8.98 21.32
CA GLU A 109 3.07 -9.42 22.56
C GLU A 109 2.33 -8.72 23.71
N PRO A 110 1.98 -9.44 24.78
CA PRO A 110 1.37 -8.86 25.96
C PRO A 110 2.46 -8.07 26.72
N LEU A 111 2.90 -6.96 26.14
CA LEU A 111 3.65 -5.96 26.87
C LEU A 111 2.64 -5.27 27.81
N PRO A 112 2.84 -5.34 29.13
CA PRO A 112 1.78 -5.09 30.12
C PRO A 112 1.28 -3.64 30.23
N ASN A 113 1.58 -2.74 29.29
CA ASN A 113 1.23 -1.31 29.42
C ASN A 113 1.08 -0.55 28.08
N ILE A 114 0.89 -1.22 26.95
CA ILE A 114 0.98 -0.56 25.64
C ILE A 114 -0.30 -0.83 24.82
N ASP A 115 -1.34 -0.04 25.08
CA ASP A 115 -2.51 0.22 24.19
C ASP A 115 -2.10 1.04 22.93
N THR A 116 -0.85 0.88 22.51
CA THR A 116 -0.16 1.86 21.67
C THR A 116 -0.09 1.41 20.22
N SER A 117 -0.16 0.10 19.91
CA SER A 117 -0.09 -0.38 18.52
C SER A 117 -1.33 0.02 17.70
N MET A 118 -2.53 -0.14 18.27
CA MET A 118 -3.81 0.15 17.61
C MET A 118 -4.04 1.64 17.44
N THR A 119 -3.76 2.41 18.50
CA THR A 119 -3.83 3.87 18.49
C THR A 119 -2.81 4.46 17.52
N THR A 120 -1.62 3.86 17.44
CA THR A 120 -0.60 4.26 16.45
C THR A 120 -1.10 4.03 15.02
N LEU A 121 -1.79 2.91 14.72
CA LEU A 121 -2.25 2.65 13.35
C LEU A 121 -3.31 3.65 12.88
N SER A 122 -4.34 3.92 13.69
CA SER A 122 -5.37 4.91 13.35
C SER A 122 -4.79 6.33 13.24
N PHE A 123 -3.92 6.72 14.18
CA PHE A 123 -3.21 7.98 14.14
C PHE A 123 -2.33 8.11 12.89
N PHE A 124 -1.60 7.04 12.58
CA PHE A 124 -0.71 6.97 11.43
C PHE A 124 -1.45 7.23 10.13
N TRP A 125 -2.58 6.55 9.92
CA TRP A 125 -3.38 6.77 8.73
C TRP A 125 -3.98 8.16 8.71
N ARG A 126 -4.61 8.58 9.81
CA ARG A 126 -5.23 9.90 9.93
C ARG A 126 -4.26 11.02 9.56
N HIS A 127 -3.07 11.01 10.16
CA HIS A 127 -2.04 12.00 9.89
C HIS A 127 -1.62 11.98 8.42
N GLY A 128 -1.54 10.80 7.82
CA GLY A 128 -1.00 10.68 6.48
C GLY A 128 -1.95 11.05 5.37
N ILE A 129 -3.21 10.70 5.58
CA ILE A 129 -4.27 11.06 4.65
C ILE A 129 -4.45 12.57 4.64
N VAL A 130 -4.50 13.19 5.83
CA VAL A 130 -4.68 14.65 5.94
C VAL A 130 -3.53 15.41 5.28
N ASN A 131 -2.29 14.97 5.50
CA ASN A 131 -1.14 15.77 5.12
C ASN A 131 -0.59 15.45 3.73
N LYS A 132 -0.74 14.21 3.24
CA LYS A 132 -0.07 13.77 2.01
C LYS A 132 -1.02 13.26 0.91
N LEU A 133 -2.32 13.16 1.20
CA LEU A 133 -3.29 12.57 0.27
C LEU A 133 -4.43 13.51 -0.11
N SER A 134 -4.14 14.81 -0.25
CA SER A 134 -5.15 15.80 -0.65
C SER A 134 -5.81 15.51 -2.00
N ASN A 135 -5.15 14.74 -2.88
CA ASN A 135 -5.64 14.38 -4.21
C ASN A 135 -6.34 13.02 -4.27
N ILE A 136 -6.32 12.21 -3.19
CA ILE A 136 -6.95 10.89 -3.22
C ILE A 136 -8.47 11.02 -3.21
N LYS A 137 -9.09 10.40 -4.22
CA LYS A 137 -10.54 10.27 -4.38
C LYS A 137 -11.03 8.90 -3.93
N ILE A 138 -10.25 7.86 -4.20
CA ILE A 138 -10.57 6.49 -3.81
C ILE A 138 -9.38 5.88 -3.08
N PHE A 139 -9.63 5.51 -1.83
CA PHE A 139 -8.67 4.79 -0.99
C PHE A 139 -9.29 3.44 -0.62
N ARG A 140 -8.70 2.35 -1.12
CA ARG A 140 -9.11 0.98 -0.78
C ARG A 140 -7.94 0.25 -0.15
N LEU A 141 -8.10 -0.05 1.12
CA LEU A 141 -7.11 -0.75 1.92
C LEU A 141 -7.73 -2.00 2.49
N ARG A 142 -7.23 -3.18 2.10
CA ARG A 142 -7.53 -4.42 2.81
C ARG A 142 -6.42 -4.65 3.81
N MET A 143 -6.75 -4.82 5.08
CA MET A 143 -5.78 -5.09 6.13
C MET A 143 -6.01 -6.49 6.70
N SER A 144 -4.97 -7.30 6.79
CA SER A 144 -5.02 -8.61 7.44
C SER A 144 -4.19 -8.56 8.71
N PHE A 145 -4.71 -9.10 9.81
CA PHE A 145 -4.05 -9.10 11.12
C PHE A 145 -3.91 -10.52 11.65
N THR A 146 -2.76 -10.84 12.21
CA THR A 146 -2.53 -12.08 12.97
C THR A 146 -2.47 -11.74 14.45
N ILE A 147 -3.36 -12.32 15.28
CA ILE A 147 -3.43 -12.05 16.72
C ILE A 147 -2.97 -13.31 17.46
N GLY A 148 -1.94 -13.18 18.30
CA GLY A 148 -1.31 -14.33 18.99
C GLY A 148 -2.11 -14.94 20.15
N ASP A 149 -3.17 -14.27 20.63
CA ASP A 149 -4.05 -14.75 21.70
C ASP A 149 -5.50 -14.76 21.24
N ASN A 150 -6.03 -15.95 20.96
CA ASN A 150 -7.37 -16.16 20.42
C ASN A 150 -8.48 -15.74 21.39
N ASN A 151 -8.23 -15.73 22.70
CA ASN A 151 -9.28 -15.56 23.71
C ASN A 151 -9.85 -14.12 23.77
N ARG A 152 -9.23 -13.16 23.07
CA ARG A 152 -9.69 -11.75 23.02
C ARG A 152 -9.76 -11.19 21.60
N MET A 153 -9.79 -12.05 20.59
CA MET A 153 -9.68 -11.63 19.19
C MET A 153 -10.85 -10.73 18.78
N GLU A 154 -12.10 -11.14 19.02
CA GLU A 154 -13.30 -10.38 18.64
C GLU A 154 -13.33 -8.99 19.30
N SER A 155 -13.13 -8.92 20.61
CA SER A 155 -13.11 -7.63 21.34
C SER A 155 -12.03 -6.68 20.83
N LYS A 156 -10.85 -7.18 20.41
CA LYS A 156 -9.79 -6.34 19.83
C LYS A 156 -10.12 -5.88 18.41
N ILE A 157 -10.82 -6.71 17.63
CA ILE A 157 -11.29 -6.34 16.29
C ILE A 157 -12.35 -5.24 16.40
N ASP A 158 -13.31 -5.38 17.33
CA ASP A 158 -14.33 -4.35 17.55
C ASP A 158 -13.69 -3.03 17.99
N GLU A 159 -12.75 -3.07 18.94
CA GLU A 159 -12.00 -1.88 19.37
C GLU A 159 -11.24 -1.21 18.22
N LEU A 160 -10.60 -2.01 17.36
CA LEU A 160 -9.95 -1.53 16.14
C LEU A 160 -10.95 -0.82 15.23
N ILE A 161 -12.07 -1.48 14.92
CA ILE A 161 -13.09 -0.94 14.01
C ILE A 161 -13.64 0.37 14.56
N ASP A 162 -13.91 0.44 15.86
CA ASP A 162 -14.44 1.64 16.52
C ASP A 162 -13.44 2.81 16.45
N LYS A 163 -12.13 2.56 16.52
CA LYS A 163 -11.08 3.58 16.29
C LYS A 163 -11.13 4.17 14.87
N PHE A 164 -11.71 3.47 13.89
CA PHE A 164 -11.95 3.97 12.53
C PHE A 164 -13.40 4.47 12.29
N ARG A 165 -14.31 4.34 13.25
CA ARG A 165 -15.69 4.86 13.17
C ARG A 165 -15.83 6.25 13.78
N THR A 166 -14.93 7.16 13.45
CA THR A 166 -15.01 8.56 13.90
C THR A 166 -15.59 9.45 12.79
N SER A 167 -16.14 10.61 13.14
CA SER A 167 -16.64 11.61 12.17
C SER A 167 -15.57 12.05 11.17
N PHE A 168 -14.30 11.96 11.55
CA PHE A 168 -13.19 12.17 10.63
C PHE A 168 -13.23 11.18 9.45
N TRP A 169 -13.51 9.90 9.71
CA TRP A 169 -13.53 8.86 8.66
C TRP A 169 -14.87 8.85 7.92
N LEU A 170 -15.96 8.87 8.67
CA LEU A 170 -17.31 8.69 8.13
C LEU A 170 -17.81 9.94 7.42
N ASP A 171 -17.81 11.09 8.10
CA ASP A 171 -18.49 12.30 7.60
C ASP A 171 -17.59 13.12 6.68
N LYS A 172 -16.30 13.23 7.00
CA LYS A 172 -15.36 14.06 6.22
C LYS A 172 -14.83 13.35 4.98
N HIS A 173 -14.68 12.03 5.04
CA HIS A 173 -14.03 11.25 3.99
C HIS A 173 -14.94 10.22 3.32
N ASP A 174 -16.13 9.95 3.85
CA ASP A 174 -17.03 8.88 3.37
C ASP A 174 -16.34 7.51 3.33
N TRP A 175 -15.47 7.24 4.32
CA TRP A 175 -14.69 6.01 4.38
C TRP A 175 -15.29 5.03 5.36
N PHE A 176 -15.55 3.82 4.87
CA PHE A 176 -16.17 2.75 5.64
C PHE A 176 -15.15 1.67 5.96
N VAL A 177 -15.16 1.18 7.20
CA VAL A 177 -14.40 0.01 7.62
C VAL A 177 -15.34 -1.16 7.82
N ARG A 178 -14.99 -2.30 7.23
CA ARG A 178 -15.71 -3.56 7.38
C ARG A 178 -14.71 -4.68 7.69
N CYS A 179 -15.12 -5.61 8.55
CA CYS A 179 -14.43 -6.90 8.70
C CYS A 179 -15.07 -7.89 7.72
N GLU A 180 -14.24 -8.68 7.05
CA GLU A 180 -14.66 -9.78 6.17
C GLU A 180 -14.24 -11.12 6.76
#